data_AF-A0ABD0Z9U2-F1
#
_entry.id   AF-A0ABD0Z9U2-F1
#
_cell.length_a   1.000
_cell.length_b   1.000
_cell.length_c   1.000
_cell.angle_alpha   90.00
_cell.angle_beta   90.00
_cell.angle_gamma   90.00
#
_symmetry.space_group_name_H-M   'P 1'
#
loop_
_entity.id
_entity.type
_entity.pdbx_description
1 polymer ?
#
loop_
_entity_poly.entity_id
_entity_poly.type
_entity_poly.pdbx_seq_one_letter_code
_entity_poly.pdbx_strand_id
1 'polypeptide(L)'
;MKVILSEENEGINFFPFSLSIDWLNDQLYVLGEVTDKSGGTRWQITRCGLDGSGLTVAVAGLLTKPLHIEVDPYNGYLFWVIQENSKKGGLYRLDLADISNGIKHEITPVLILNHTDLGAFTVDHSNFRILVPSHSRNTVLAVSLDGHEINDIRNNTQSPQFQQVMSLATANGLFYWTNGKSILTEEYHSGQNSYFHNVLLQGPMFVRVNLPSSQPVPVPVNPPTGLQAVLGTGVARTTWTMPHLLGGQGKGAWQNWSYQLSLYDTGDNISQEIRNINTTSFVVHNLQPATVYILRAAAYTSAGVGPWSAPFRGKTLSAGGSKATILWSGAEGLLMSDPTGNTVHTLIDTESLKDIHGEQHISDITWYKDQLFLVTNSSSIYYYNLTEKRVSRIRDIDSVGSIAVDWIGKKLYWSNPKQQLITRGNLNGTQQEPLPILTVAKELNVDALHGYIYWSTGHAVECAHLNGKQRKTYYPAELFSGKQGT
;
A
#
# COMPACT_ATOMS: atom_id res chain seq x y z
N MET A 1 31.20 13.10 8.81
CA MET A 1 30.20 14.15 9.07
C MET A 1 30.22 14.42 10.57
N LYS A 2 30.36 15.67 11.02
CA LYS A 2 30.37 16.03 12.44
C LYS A 2 28.99 16.64 12.74
N VAL A 3 28.13 15.92 13.44
CA VAL A 3 26.85 16.45 13.91
C VAL A 3 27.14 17.31 15.13
N ILE A 4 26.96 18.62 15.01
CA ILE A 4 27.06 19.56 16.14
C ILE A 4 25.63 19.98 16.45
N LEU A 5 25.06 19.42 17.53
CA LEU A 5 23.88 20.00 18.16
C LEU A 5 24.40 21.20 18.97
N SER A 6 24.55 22.38 18.36
CA SER A 6 25.07 23.56 19.05
C SER A 6 23.99 24.21 19.93
N GLU A 7 24.41 24.74 21.07
CA GLU A 7 23.61 25.59 21.97
C GLU A 7 23.27 26.98 21.37
N GLU A 8 23.61 27.24 20.10
CA GLU A 8 23.50 28.60 19.52
C GLU A 8 22.07 29.07 19.24
N ASN A 9 21.05 28.26 19.53
CA ASN A 9 19.68 28.74 19.67
C ASN A 9 19.37 28.93 21.16
N GLU A 10 19.43 30.18 21.62
CA GLU A 10 18.92 30.61 22.92
C GLU A 10 17.55 29.97 23.22
N GLY A 11 17.54 28.93 24.07
CA GLY A 11 16.31 28.30 24.57
C GLY A 11 16.22 26.77 24.53
N ILE A 12 17.17 26.04 23.93
CA ILE A 12 17.13 24.56 23.92
C ILE A 12 17.90 23.99 25.11
N ASN A 13 17.18 23.72 26.19
CA ASN A 13 17.69 23.07 27.39
C ASN A 13 17.76 21.54 27.18
N PHE A 14 18.63 21.03 26.30
CA PHE A 14 18.73 19.61 25.95
C PHE A 14 20.18 19.10 26.02
N PHE A 15 20.48 18.22 26.98
CA PHE A 15 21.81 17.64 27.18
C PHE A 15 21.84 16.18 26.69
N PRO A 16 22.56 15.86 25.60
CA PRO A 16 22.58 14.51 25.04
C PRO A 16 23.36 13.52 25.93
N PHE A 17 22.87 12.29 26.03
CA PHE A 17 23.46 11.22 26.85
C PHE A 17 23.75 9.92 26.08
N SER A 18 22.85 9.52 25.16
CA SER A 18 23.01 8.28 24.40
C SER A 18 22.46 8.44 22.97
N LEU A 19 22.98 7.63 22.04
CA LEU A 19 22.69 7.72 20.61
C LEU A 19 22.37 6.33 20.04
N SER A 20 21.43 6.29 19.10
CA SER A 20 21.17 5.13 18.25
C SER A 20 20.86 5.57 16.83
N ILE A 21 21.27 4.78 15.83
CA ILE A 21 21.13 5.13 14.41
C ILE A 21 20.10 4.22 13.75
N ASP A 22 19.19 4.82 12.98
CA ASP A 22 18.38 4.13 11.99
C ASP A 22 19.11 4.23 10.65
N TRP A 23 19.84 3.15 10.30
CA TRP A 23 20.68 3.09 9.11
C TRP A 23 19.89 2.82 7.83
N LEU A 24 18.60 2.48 7.92
CA LEU A 24 17.76 2.19 6.75
C LEU A 24 16.99 3.43 6.27
N ASN A 25 16.80 4.42 7.15
CA ASN A 25 16.09 5.68 6.87
C ASN A 25 16.94 6.94 7.09
N ASP A 26 18.25 6.79 7.33
CA ASP A 26 19.18 7.89 7.61
C ASP A 26 18.72 8.82 8.74
N GLN A 27 18.31 8.23 9.88
CA GLN A 27 17.89 8.99 11.07
C GLN A 27 18.79 8.72 12.28
N LEU A 28 18.97 9.74 13.12
CA LEU A 28 19.66 9.67 14.40
C LEU A 28 18.66 9.86 15.55
N TYR A 29 18.69 8.94 16.51
CA TYR A 29 17.94 9.03 17.76
C TYR A 29 18.87 9.42 18.91
N VAL A 30 18.46 10.42 19.69
CA VAL A 30 19.25 10.99 20.78
C VAL A 30 18.45 10.97 22.07
N LEU A 31 18.91 10.22 23.07
CA LEU A 31 18.43 10.35 24.44
C LEU A 31 19.11 11.55 25.08
N GLY A 32 18.35 12.45 25.66
CA GLY A 32 18.90 13.57 26.41
C GLY A 32 18.03 14.04 27.56
N GLU A 33 18.67 14.80 28.45
CA GLU A 33 18.07 15.45 29.60
C GLU A 33 17.52 16.81 29.19
N VAL A 34 16.29 17.12 29.60
CA VAL A 34 15.67 18.43 29.45
C VAL A 34 15.33 18.98 30.81
N THR A 35 15.76 20.21 31.07
CA THR A 35 15.32 20.94 32.26
C THR A 35 14.16 21.86 31.90
N ASP A 36 13.02 21.64 32.55
CA ASP A 36 11.82 22.46 32.36
C ASP A 36 12.03 23.87 32.95
N LYS A 37 11.21 24.84 32.51
CA LYS A 37 11.17 26.21 33.04
C LYS A 37 10.88 26.26 34.55
N SER A 38 10.27 25.21 35.09
CA SER A 38 10.01 25.02 36.52
C SER A 38 11.21 24.46 37.32
N GLY A 39 12.33 24.15 36.65
CA GLY A 39 13.53 23.54 37.25
C GLY A 39 13.46 22.02 37.39
N GLY A 40 12.42 21.37 36.89
CA GLY A 40 12.30 19.91 36.91
C GLY A 40 13.07 19.24 35.76
N THR A 41 13.90 18.24 36.09
CA THR A 41 14.55 17.37 35.11
C THR A 41 13.55 16.36 34.51
N ARG A 42 13.54 16.25 33.19
CA ARG A 42 12.85 15.22 32.41
C ARG A 42 13.79 14.62 31.38
N TRP A 43 13.53 13.39 30.97
CA TRP A 43 14.24 12.73 29.89
C TRP A 43 13.37 12.68 28.65
N GLN A 44 13.99 12.83 27.49
CA GLN A 44 13.31 12.69 26.21
C GLN A 44 14.23 12.03 25.18
N ILE A 45 13.63 11.37 24.20
CA ILE A 45 14.31 10.86 23.03
C ILE A 45 13.92 11.76 21.86
N THR A 46 14.89 12.35 21.18
CA THR A 46 14.68 13.14 19.97
C THR A 46 15.15 12.37 18.74
N ARG A 47 14.64 12.75 17.56
CA ARG A 47 15.04 12.22 16.25
C ARG A 47 15.37 13.35 15.30
N CYS A 48 16.44 13.21 14.53
CA CYS A 48 16.83 14.12 13.45
C CYS A 48 17.45 13.34 12.28
N GLY A 49 17.64 13.99 11.13
CA GLY A 49 18.47 13.45 10.06
C GLY A 49 19.92 13.28 10.51
N LEU A 50 20.70 12.45 9.83
CA LEU A 50 22.13 12.25 10.13
C LEU A 50 22.97 13.52 10.02
N ASP A 51 22.47 14.56 9.35
CA ASP A 51 23.07 15.89 9.26
C ASP A 51 22.66 16.83 10.42
N GLY A 52 21.78 16.37 11.31
CA GLY A 52 21.21 17.14 12.42
C GLY A 52 19.96 17.94 12.06
N SER A 53 19.50 17.88 10.81
CA SER A 53 18.30 18.59 10.36
C SER A 53 17.01 17.96 10.91
N GLY A 54 15.93 18.76 10.97
CA GLY A 54 14.60 18.24 11.30
C GLY A 54 14.47 17.64 12.69
N LEU A 55 15.14 18.22 13.70
CA LEU A 55 15.06 17.76 15.09
C LEU A 55 13.61 17.77 15.60
N THR A 56 13.12 16.60 15.95
CA THR A 56 11.76 16.34 16.44
C THR A 56 11.83 15.57 17.75
N VAL A 57 10.88 15.77 18.65
CA VAL A 57 10.78 14.95 19.86
C VAL A 57 10.14 13.63 19.48
N ALA A 58 10.82 12.51 19.68
CA ALA A 58 10.28 11.18 19.44
C ALA A 58 9.49 10.70 20.67
N VAL A 59 10.11 10.72 21.85
CA VAL A 59 9.51 10.31 23.13
C VAL A 59 9.72 11.39 24.16
N ALA A 60 8.66 11.91 24.79
CA ALA A 60 8.75 12.98 25.79
C ALA A 60 8.37 12.49 27.19
N GLY A 61 8.76 13.25 28.21
CA GLY A 61 8.21 13.12 29.56
C GLY A 61 8.64 11.88 30.33
N LEU A 62 9.78 11.27 29.97
CA LEU A 62 10.34 10.17 30.74
C LEU A 62 10.82 10.71 32.09
N LEU A 63 10.23 10.21 33.18
CA LEU A 63 10.55 10.65 34.55
C LEU A 63 11.91 10.11 35.01
N THR A 64 12.23 8.90 34.58
CA THR A 64 13.44 8.18 34.97
C THR A 64 14.33 8.04 33.75
N LYS A 65 15.63 8.20 33.96
CA LYS A 65 16.65 8.07 32.92
C LYS A 65 16.67 6.63 32.37
N PRO A 66 16.47 6.44 31.05
CA PRO A 66 16.78 5.16 30.43
C PRO A 66 18.28 4.88 30.49
N LEU A 67 18.65 3.65 30.86
CA LEU A 67 20.03 3.19 30.88
C LEU A 67 20.58 3.06 29.44
N HIS A 68 19.76 2.54 28.52
CA HIS A 68 20.10 2.31 27.12
C HIS A 68 18.89 2.52 26.22
N ILE A 69 19.13 3.02 25.01
CA ILE A 69 18.15 3.11 23.92
C ILE A 69 18.73 2.44 22.67
N GLU A 70 17.88 1.80 21.88
CA GLU A 70 18.27 1.22 20.59
C GLU A 70 17.10 1.28 19.61
N VAL A 71 17.34 1.78 18.40
CA VAL A 71 16.37 1.77 17.30
C VAL A 71 16.62 0.56 16.41
N ASP A 72 15.54 -0.12 16.06
CA ASP A 72 15.53 -1.28 15.18
C ASP A 72 14.62 -0.98 13.98
N PRO A 73 15.14 -0.32 12.93
CA PRO A 73 14.35 -0.03 11.73
C PRO A 73 14.04 -1.29 10.90
N TYR A 74 14.82 -2.36 11.09
CA TYR A 74 14.60 -3.64 10.45
C TYR A 74 13.26 -4.25 10.90
N ASN A 75 12.95 -4.17 12.20
CA ASN A 75 11.69 -4.66 12.74
C ASN A 75 10.67 -3.57 13.09
N GLY A 76 11.02 -2.29 12.96
CA GLY A 76 10.10 -1.18 13.12
C GLY A 76 9.87 -0.72 14.54
N TYR A 77 10.86 -0.86 15.43
CA TYR A 77 10.71 -0.53 16.84
C TYR A 77 11.80 0.38 17.40
N LEU A 78 11.44 1.14 18.43
CA LEU A 78 12.36 1.81 19.34
C LEU A 78 12.29 1.13 20.70
N PHE A 79 13.43 0.74 21.25
CA PHE A 79 13.55 0.08 22.53
C PHE A 79 14.32 0.94 23.53
N TRP A 80 13.94 0.83 24.80
CA TRP A 80 14.73 1.39 25.89
C TRP A 80 14.54 0.61 27.18
N VAL A 81 15.54 0.68 28.06
CA VAL A 81 15.50 -0.02 29.35
C VAL A 81 15.64 0.98 30.50
N ILE A 82 14.78 0.84 31.51
CA ILE A 82 14.80 1.66 32.73
C ILE A 82 15.15 0.75 33.91
N GLN A 83 16.28 1.04 34.55
CA GLN A 83 16.74 0.34 35.74
C GLN A 83 16.26 1.09 36.99
N GLU A 84 15.01 0.87 37.40
CA GLU A 84 14.42 1.50 38.59
C GLU A 84 13.73 0.45 39.45
N ASN A 85 13.89 0.54 40.78
CA ASN A 85 13.26 -0.39 41.74
C ASN A 85 11.74 -0.19 41.90
N SER A 86 11.12 0.64 41.06
CA SER A 86 9.68 0.90 41.06
C SER A 86 8.96 -0.07 40.11
N LYS A 87 7.62 -0.07 40.13
CA LYS A 87 6.80 -0.81 39.13
C LYS A 87 6.95 -0.30 37.68
N LYS A 88 7.81 0.70 37.44
CA LYS A 88 8.11 1.30 36.12
C LYS A 88 9.51 0.94 35.60
N GLY A 89 10.25 0.06 36.29
CA GLY A 89 11.49 -0.50 35.78
C GLY A 89 11.21 -1.60 34.76
N GLY A 90 12.03 -1.70 33.72
CA GLY A 90 11.93 -2.76 32.72
C GLY A 90 12.31 -2.33 31.31
N LEU A 91 12.07 -3.24 30.37
CA LEU A 91 12.33 -3.07 28.94
C LEU A 91 11.05 -2.64 28.24
N TYR A 92 11.13 -1.51 27.55
CA TYR A 92 10.02 -0.88 26.85
C TYR A 92 10.23 -0.92 25.33
N ARG A 93 9.11 -0.94 24.61
CA ARG A 93 9.03 -0.92 23.15
C ARG A 93 8.01 0.11 22.69
N LEU A 94 8.30 0.74 21.56
CA LEU A 94 7.42 1.61 20.81
C LEU A 94 7.52 1.33 19.30
N ASP A 95 6.40 1.31 18.58
CA ASP A 95 6.39 1.18 17.12
C ASP A 95 6.87 2.49 16.46
N LEU A 96 7.78 2.40 15.49
CA LEU A 96 8.30 3.57 14.79
C LEU A 96 7.22 4.28 13.96
N ALA A 97 6.16 3.60 13.54
CA ALA A 97 5.04 4.23 12.85
C ALA A 97 4.26 5.20 13.76
N ASP A 98 4.35 5.02 15.08
CA ASP A 98 3.72 5.94 16.04
C ASP A 98 4.56 7.21 16.26
N ILE A 99 5.79 7.25 15.73
CA ILE A 99 6.72 8.38 15.83
C ILE A 99 6.57 9.25 14.56
N SER A 100 5.59 10.14 14.59
CA SER A 100 5.39 11.15 13.54
C SER A 100 6.14 12.44 13.89
N ASN A 101 5.45 13.40 14.52
CA ASN A 101 6.01 14.59 15.16
C ASN A 101 5.92 14.43 16.69
N GLY A 102 6.44 13.31 17.17
CA GLY A 102 6.26 12.81 18.54
C GLY A 102 5.10 11.84 18.70
N ILE A 103 5.08 11.19 19.86
CA ILE A 103 4.05 10.23 20.23
C ILE A 103 2.74 10.98 20.49
N LYS A 104 1.65 10.52 19.86
CA LYS A 104 0.29 10.99 20.17
C LYS A 104 -0.07 10.65 21.62
N HIS A 105 -0.80 11.53 22.33
CA HIS A 105 -1.14 11.33 23.75
C HIS A 105 -1.83 10.00 24.10
N GLU A 106 -2.47 9.35 23.13
CA GLU A 106 -3.17 8.07 23.28
C GLU A 106 -2.23 6.85 23.21
N ILE A 107 -1.03 7.02 22.66
CA ILE A 107 -0.09 5.93 22.45
C ILE A 107 0.76 5.77 23.71
N THR A 108 0.72 4.59 24.29
CA THR A 108 1.51 4.25 25.47
C THR A 108 2.59 3.23 25.09
N PRO A 109 3.85 3.45 25.50
CA PRO A 109 4.90 2.45 25.32
C PRO A 109 4.54 1.12 25.97
N VAL A 110 4.88 0.02 25.31
CA VAL A 110 4.61 -1.33 25.78
C VAL A 110 5.78 -1.79 26.65
N LEU A 111 5.49 -2.15 27.91
CA LEU A 111 6.45 -2.82 28.79
C LEU A 111 6.52 -4.31 28.42
N ILE A 112 7.60 -4.72 27.76
CA ILE A 112 7.78 -6.10 27.24
C ILE A 112 8.50 -7.02 28.24
N LEU A 113 9.29 -6.47 29.17
CA LEU A 113 9.88 -7.25 30.26
C LEU A 113 9.95 -6.43 31.55
N ASN A 114 9.17 -6.83 32.57
CA ASN A 114 9.07 -6.13 33.85
C ASN A 114 10.09 -6.64 34.88
N HIS A 115 11.38 -6.50 34.56
CA HIS A 115 12.48 -6.83 35.46
C HIS A 115 13.30 -5.55 35.74
N THR A 116 13.62 -5.29 37.01
CA THR A 116 14.30 -4.04 37.41
C THR A 116 15.83 -4.13 37.36
N ASP A 117 16.38 -5.32 37.13
CA ASP A 117 17.81 -5.64 37.14
C ASP A 117 18.40 -5.78 35.73
N LEU A 118 17.71 -5.29 34.71
CA LEU A 118 18.15 -5.39 33.32
C LEU A 118 19.30 -4.41 33.01
N GLY A 119 20.29 -4.90 32.28
CA GLY A 119 21.42 -4.11 31.78
C GLY A 119 21.20 -3.49 30.41
N ALA A 120 22.24 -2.85 29.88
CA ALA A 120 22.26 -2.45 28.48
C ALA A 120 22.15 -3.67 27.57
N PHE A 121 21.32 -3.56 26.54
CA PHE A 121 20.93 -4.66 25.65
C PHE A 121 21.45 -4.42 24.22
N THR A 122 21.28 -5.42 23.36
CA THR A 122 21.46 -5.30 21.91
C THR A 122 20.34 -6.05 21.19
N VAL A 123 19.96 -5.62 19.99
CA VAL A 123 18.92 -6.26 19.19
C VAL A 123 19.55 -7.18 18.14
N ASP A 124 19.15 -8.44 18.14
CA ASP A 124 19.39 -9.36 17.02
C ASP A 124 18.27 -9.17 15.99
N HIS A 125 18.50 -8.24 15.08
CA HIS A 125 17.53 -7.79 14.08
C HIS A 125 16.98 -8.95 13.22
N SER A 126 17.85 -9.88 12.83
CA SER A 126 17.51 -10.97 11.90
C SER A 126 16.77 -12.12 12.56
N ASN A 127 17.03 -12.37 13.86
CA ASN A 127 16.37 -13.43 14.62
C ASN A 127 15.19 -12.94 15.46
N PHE A 128 14.81 -11.66 15.36
CA PHE A 128 13.68 -11.07 16.10
C PHE A 128 13.82 -11.21 17.63
N ARG A 129 15.03 -10.98 18.15
CA ARG A 129 15.33 -11.08 19.59
C ARG A 129 16.01 -9.85 20.14
N ILE A 130 15.70 -9.54 21.40
CA ILE A 130 16.43 -8.58 22.21
C ILE A 130 17.30 -9.38 23.18
N LEU A 131 18.60 -9.14 23.17
CA LEU A 131 19.58 -9.80 24.01
C LEU A 131 19.89 -8.88 25.18
N VAL A 132 19.36 -9.21 26.36
CA VAL A 132 19.41 -8.34 27.54
C VAL A 132 20.04 -9.07 28.75
N PRO A 133 21.09 -8.52 29.36
CA PRO A 133 21.66 -9.05 30.59
C PRO A 133 20.71 -8.88 31.78
N SER A 134 20.58 -9.92 32.60
CA SER A 134 19.97 -9.85 33.92
C SER A 134 21.09 -9.79 34.96
N HIS A 135 21.21 -8.65 35.65
CA HIS A 135 22.26 -8.44 36.63
C HIS A 135 22.12 -9.34 37.86
N SER A 136 20.89 -9.63 38.28
CA SER A 136 20.63 -10.48 39.45
C SER A 136 20.92 -11.96 39.15
N ARG A 137 20.56 -12.43 37.95
CA ARG A 137 20.81 -13.81 37.51
C ARG A 137 22.21 -14.01 36.93
N ASN A 138 22.93 -12.91 36.68
CA ASN A 138 24.27 -12.90 36.09
C ASN A 138 24.32 -13.69 34.77
N THR A 139 23.34 -13.48 33.90
CA THR A 139 23.18 -14.17 32.61
C THR A 139 22.61 -13.23 31.54
N VAL A 140 22.49 -13.69 30.29
CA VAL A 140 21.83 -12.98 29.20
C VAL A 140 20.55 -13.70 28.80
N LEU A 141 19.46 -12.95 28.74
CA LEU A 141 18.15 -13.38 28.29
C LEU A 141 17.95 -12.99 26.84
N ALA A 142 17.47 -13.91 26.01
CA ALA A 142 16.93 -13.64 24.68
C ALA A 142 15.41 -13.49 24.79
N VAL A 143 14.91 -12.29 24.53
CA VAL A 143 13.50 -11.91 24.64
C VAL A 143 12.93 -11.73 23.23
N SER A 144 11.77 -12.28 22.91
CA SER A 144 11.07 -11.96 21.65
C SER A 144 10.70 -10.48 21.59
N LEU A 145 10.54 -9.92 20.37
CA LEU A 145 10.19 -8.50 20.20
C LEU A 145 8.86 -8.11 20.87
N ASP A 146 7.98 -9.06 21.16
CA ASP A 146 6.72 -8.87 21.87
C ASP A 146 6.78 -9.19 23.38
N GLY A 147 7.89 -9.73 23.87
CA GLY A 147 8.10 -10.06 25.28
C GLY A 147 7.50 -11.39 25.76
N HIS A 148 6.79 -12.14 24.92
CA HIS A 148 6.13 -13.38 25.34
C HIS A 148 7.09 -14.56 25.54
N GLU A 149 8.18 -14.62 24.79
CA GLU A 149 9.17 -15.68 24.88
C GLU A 149 10.48 -15.16 25.44
N ILE A 150 10.93 -15.78 26.53
CA ILE A 150 12.16 -15.40 27.25
C ILE A 150 12.98 -16.68 27.48
N ASN A 151 14.18 -16.72 26.92
CA ASN A 151 15.10 -17.84 27.06
C ASN A 151 16.43 -17.37 27.66
N ASP A 152 16.97 -18.12 28.61
CA ASP A 152 18.34 -17.92 29.09
C ASP A 152 19.31 -18.55 28.09
N ILE A 153 20.14 -17.72 27.46
CA ILE A 153 21.07 -18.13 26.41
C ILE A 153 22.53 -18.18 26.87
N ARG A 154 22.79 -17.91 28.17
CA ARG A 154 24.13 -17.90 28.77
C ARG A 154 24.21 -18.65 30.09
N ASN A 155 23.30 -19.59 30.31
CA ASN A 155 23.28 -20.48 31.47
C ASN A 155 24.49 -21.43 31.56
N ASN A 156 25.21 -21.64 30.46
CA ASN A 156 26.42 -22.48 30.34
C ASN A 156 27.73 -21.66 30.44
N THR A 157 27.67 -20.49 31.04
CA THR A 157 28.85 -19.66 31.32
C THR A 157 29.52 -20.13 32.61
N GLN A 158 30.82 -20.42 32.58
CA GLN A 158 31.53 -20.99 33.73
C GLN A 158 31.76 -19.98 34.85
N SER A 159 32.20 -18.76 34.50
CA SER A 159 32.44 -17.66 35.44
C SER A 159 31.75 -16.39 34.93
N PRO A 160 30.41 -16.30 35.05
CA PRO A 160 29.66 -15.20 34.45
C PRO A 160 30.00 -13.84 35.08
N GLN A 161 30.05 -12.81 34.25
CA GLN A 161 30.42 -11.44 34.61
C GLN A 161 29.47 -10.42 33.96
N PHE A 162 28.18 -10.77 33.94
CA PHE A 162 27.08 -9.94 33.45
C PHE A 162 26.44 -9.08 34.56
N GLN A 163 27.16 -8.84 35.66
CA GLN A 163 26.75 -7.87 36.68
C GLN A 163 27.14 -6.46 36.22
N GLN A 164 26.22 -5.49 36.36
CA GLN A 164 26.46 -4.07 36.06
C GLN A 164 26.85 -3.79 34.59
N VAL A 165 26.21 -4.46 33.63
CA VAL A 165 26.45 -4.23 32.20
C VAL A 165 25.94 -2.86 31.78
N MET A 166 26.86 -1.95 31.46
CA MET A 166 26.56 -0.56 31.08
C MET A 166 26.42 -0.35 29.56
N SER A 167 27.09 -1.17 28.76
CA SER A 167 26.95 -1.22 27.31
C SER A 167 27.27 -2.63 26.84
N LEU A 168 26.48 -3.13 25.89
CA LEU A 168 26.59 -4.46 25.32
C LEU A 168 26.63 -4.35 23.80
N ALA A 169 27.44 -5.19 23.17
CA ALA A 169 27.45 -5.40 21.73
C ALA A 169 27.64 -6.90 21.45
N THR A 170 27.18 -7.33 20.28
CA THR A 170 27.31 -8.71 19.82
C THR A 170 28.02 -8.77 18.47
N ALA A 171 28.86 -9.78 18.29
CA ALA A 171 29.47 -10.12 17.01
C ALA A 171 29.58 -11.63 16.89
N ASN A 172 29.12 -12.21 15.78
CA ASN A 172 29.24 -13.64 15.50
C ASN A 172 28.74 -14.55 16.64
N GLY A 173 27.70 -14.12 17.35
CA GLY A 173 27.10 -14.87 18.46
C GLY A 173 27.85 -14.76 19.80
N LEU A 174 28.90 -13.93 19.89
CA LEU A 174 29.66 -13.66 21.11
C LEU A 174 29.40 -12.24 21.62
N PHE A 175 29.45 -12.06 22.95
CA PHE A 175 29.25 -10.76 23.57
C PHE A 175 30.54 -9.99 23.86
N TYR A 176 30.44 -8.67 23.75
CA TYR A 176 31.44 -7.69 24.17
C TYR A 176 30.74 -6.62 25.01
N TRP A 177 31.22 -6.39 26.23
CA TRP A 177 30.53 -5.47 27.14
C TRP A 177 31.48 -4.77 28.09
N THR A 178 30.93 -3.78 28.79
CA THR A 178 31.64 -2.99 29.80
C THR A 178 30.82 -2.97 31.08
N ASN A 179 31.52 -3.11 32.21
CA ASN A 179 30.96 -2.91 33.54
C ASN A 179 31.33 -1.54 34.14
N GLY A 180 31.83 -0.62 33.31
CA GLY A 180 32.33 0.69 33.71
C GLY A 180 33.78 0.69 34.24
N LYS A 181 34.35 -0.47 34.56
CA LYS A 181 35.76 -0.61 34.99
C LYS A 181 36.63 -1.28 33.94
N SER A 182 36.11 -2.29 33.27
CA SER A 182 36.81 -3.09 32.28
C SER A 182 35.89 -3.42 31.10
N ILE A 183 36.49 -3.59 29.92
CA ILE A 183 35.85 -4.21 28.77
C ILE A 183 36.07 -5.73 28.88
N LEU A 184 34.99 -6.48 28.74
CA LEU A 184 34.98 -7.92 28.74
C LEU A 184 34.58 -8.45 27.36
N THR A 185 35.06 -9.64 27.06
CA THR A 185 34.73 -10.41 25.86
C THR A 185 34.45 -11.85 26.21
N GLU A 186 33.66 -12.51 25.39
CA GLU A 186 33.27 -13.89 25.53
C GLU A 186 33.99 -14.78 24.51
N GLU A 187 34.36 -15.99 24.92
CA GLU A 187 34.85 -17.07 24.06
C GLU A 187 34.01 -18.33 24.26
N TYR A 188 33.75 -19.07 23.19
CA TYR A 188 32.95 -20.30 23.23
C TYR A 188 33.82 -21.54 23.01
N HIS A 189 33.77 -22.49 23.94
CA HIS A 189 34.44 -23.78 23.83
C HIS A 189 33.46 -24.88 23.39
N SER A 190 33.53 -25.26 22.10
CA SER A 190 32.61 -26.23 21.49
C SER A 190 32.58 -27.60 22.18
N GLY A 191 33.74 -28.14 22.58
CA GLY A 191 33.83 -29.47 23.19
C GLY A 191 33.21 -29.58 24.60
N GLN A 192 33.00 -28.46 25.29
CA GLN A 192 32.39 -28.41 26.62
C GLN A 192 31.04 -27.70 26.61
N ASN A 193 30.61 -27.23 25.42
CA ASN A 193 29.45 -26.36 25.25
C ASN A 193 29.38 -25.27 26.33
N SER A 194 30.47 -24.50 26.50
CA SER A 194 30.62 -23.56 27.61
C SER A 194 31.22 -22.24 27.17
N TYR A 195 30.76 -21.15 27.81
CA TYR A 195 31.29 -19.81 27.58
C TYR A 195 32.26 -19.38 28.69
N PHE A 196 33.30 -18.67 28.28
CA PHE A 196 34.33 -18.13 29.16
C PHE A 196 34.45 -16.63 28.95
N HIS A 197 34.58 -15.90 30.04
CA HIS A 197 34.70 -14.45 30.02
C HIS A 197 36.15 -14.04 30.27
N ASN A 198 36.62 -13.12 29.43
CA ASN A 198 37.97 -12.60 29.51
C ASN A 198 37.92 -11.07 29.61
N VAL A 199 38.83 -10.50 30.39
CA VAL A 199 39.02 -9.05 30.41
C VAL A 199 39.88 -8.66 29.20
N LEU A 200 39.31 -7.85 28.32
CA LEU A 200 39.99 -7.35 27.13
C LEU A 200 40.87 -6.15 27.49
N LEU A 201 40.31 -5.15 28.17
CA LEU A 201 40.98 -3.87 28.50
C LEU A 201 40.43 -3.31 29.83
N GLN A 202 41.23 -2.49 30.51
CA GLN A 202 40.84 -1.72 31.71
C GLN A 202 40.54 -0.26 31.32
N GLY A 203 39.45 0.32 31.84
CA GLY A 203 39.07 1.73 31.63
C GLY A 203 37.56 1.96 31.46
N PRO A 204 37.06 3.17 31.78
CA PRO A 204 35.65 3.53 31.56
C PRO A 204 35.44 3.76 30.06
N MET A 205 34.89 2.76 29.40
CA MET A 205 34.71 2.77 27.95
C MET A 205 33.30 2.32 27.58
N PHE A 206 32.83 2.81 26.44
CA PHE A 206 31.65 2.32 25.75
C PHE A 206 32.04 1.29 24.70
N VAL A 207 31.20 0.29 24.44
CA VAL A 207 31.51 -0.80 23.51
C VAL A 207 30.51 -0.81 22.36
N ARG A 208 31.04 -0.82 21.14
CA ARG A 208 30.30 -1.00 19.89
C ARG A 208 31.12 -1.87 18.95
N VAL A 209 30.43 -2.69 18.16
CA VAL A 209 31.03 -3.53 17.13
C VAL A 209 30.80 -2.85 15.78
N ASN A 210 31.86 -2.69 15.00
CA ASN A 210 31.80 -2.16 13.64
C ASN A 210 31.90 -3.31 12.63
N LEU A 211 30.77 -3.96 12.37
CA LEU A 211 30.63 -5.00 11.35
C LEU A 211 29.42 -4.69 10.46
N PRO A 212 29.50 -4.91 9.13
CA PRO A 212 28.35 -4.74 8.25
C PRO A 212 27.12 -5.56 8.66
N SER A 213 27.34 -6.74 9.27
CA SER A 213 26.27 -7.60 9.77
C SER A 213 25.51 -7.01 10.96
N SER A 214 26.04 -6.00 11.65
CA SER A 214 25.36 -5.29 12.74
C SER A 214 24.33 -4.29 12.24
N GLN A 215 24.33 -3.97 10.94
CA GLN A 215 23.37 -3.07 10.29
C GLN A 215 22.83 -3.71 9.01
N PRO A 216 22.07 -4.81 9.11
CA PRO A 216 21.61 -5.56 7.95
C PRO A 216 20.55 -4.81 7.15
N VAL A 217 20.44 -5.12 5.86
CA VAL A 217 19.32 -4.72 5.00
C VAL A 217 18.35 -5.90 4.89
N PRO A 218 17.05 -5.71 5.14
CA PRO A 218 16.10 -6.82 5.11
C PRO A 218 15.94 -7.38 3.70
N VAL A 219 15.65 -8.67 3.63
CA VAL A 219 15.24 -9.36 2.39
C VAL A 219 13.74 -9.69 2.54
N PRO A 220 12.88 -9.38 1.55
CA PRO A 220 11.47 -9.71 1.64
C PRO A 220 11.27 -11.21 1.82
N VAL A 221 10.67 -11.60 2.95
CA VAL A 221 10.35 -13.01 3.23
C VAL A 221 9.02 -13.39 2.57
N ASN A 222 8.07 -12.47 2.53
CA ASN A 222 6.78 -12.66 1.89
C ASN A 222 6.80 -12.18 0.43
N PRO A 223 6.07 -12.84 -0.48
CA PRO A 223 5.98 -12.39 -1.87
C PRO A 223 5.03 -11.18 -1.99
N PRO A 224 5.19 -10.34 -3.03
CA PRO A 224 4.13 -9.43 -3.46
C PRO A 224 2.82 -10.19 -3.72
N THR A 225 1.69 -9.60 -3.37
CA THR A 225 0.35 -10.22 -3.50
C THR A 225 -0.53 -9.42 -4.45
N GLY A 226 -1.65 -10.01 -4.88
CA GLY A 226 -2.62 -9.31 -5.72
C GLY A 226 -2.09 -8.83 -7.06
N LEU A 227 -1.12 -9.54 -7.66
CA LEU A 227 -0.65 -9.22 -9.02
C LEU A 227 -1.82 -9.34 -10.01
N GLN A 228 -2.12 -8.24 -10.67
CA GLN A 228 -3.15 -8.11 -11.68
C GLN A 228 -2.58 -7.42 -12.91
N ALA A 229 -3.14 -7.72 -14.08
CA ALA A 229 -2.80 -7.02 -15.30
C ALA A 229 -4.01 -6.79 -16.20
N VAL A 230 -4.04 -5.62 -16.85
CA VAL A 230 -4.96 -5.30 -17.94
C VAL A 230 -4.15 -5.35 -19.24
N LEU A 231 -4.56 -6.23 -20.16
CA LEU A 231 -3.83 -6.49 -21.41
C LEU A 231 -4.53 -5.85 -22.59
N GLY A 232 -3.80 -5.00 -23.31
CA GLY A 232 -4.16 -4.49 -24.63
C GLY A 232 -3.60 -5.38 -25.74
N THR A 233 -3.51 -4.83 -26.95
CA THR A 233 -3.00 -5.55 -28.13
C THR A 233 -1.47 -5.75 -28.07
N GLY A 234 -0.72 -4.82 -27.48
CA GLY A 234 0.75 -4.89 -27.37
C GLY A 234 1.31 -4.27 -26.10
N VAL A 235 0.45 -4.05 -25.11
CA VAL A 235 0.78 -3.42 -23.82
C VAL A 235 0.08 -4.18 -22.71
N ALA A 236 0.72 -4.34 -21.56
CA ALA A 236 0.08 -4.80 -20.34
C ALA A 236 0.36 -3.83 -19.20
N ARG A 237 -0.71 -3.31 -18.59
CA ARG A 237 -0.61 -2.51 -17.38
C ARG A 237 -0.74 -3.43 -16.18
N THR A 238 0.30 -3.51 -15.36
CA THR A 238 0.40 -4.42 -14.22
C THR A 238 0.39 -3.65 -12.90
N THR A 239 -0.21 -4.25 -11.88
CA THR A 239 -0.29 -3.70 -10.52
C THR A 239 -0.21 -4.84 -9.52
N TRP A 240 0.39 -4.60 -8.36
CA TRP A 240 0.44 -5.55 -7.25
C TRP A 240 0.39 -4.82 -5.91
N THR A 241 0.33 -5.58 -4.84
CA THR A 241 0.47 -5.10 -3.46
C THR A 241 1.84 -5.50 -2.92
N MET A 242 2.44 -4.61 -2.13
CA MET A 242 3.75 -4.85 -1.51
C MET A 242 3.73 -6.07 -0.56
N PRO A 243 4.90 -6.70 -0.30
CA PRO A 243 5.01 -7.77 0.69
C PRO A 243 4.45 -7.37 2.05
N HIS A 244 3.65 -8.24 2.65
CA HIS A 244 3.19 -8.04 4.02
C HIS A 244 4.33 -8.24 5.02
N LEU A 245 4.30 -7.46 6.10
CA LEU A 245 5.22 -7.61 7.24
C LEU A 245 5.00 -8.94 7.96
N LEU A 246 6.04 -9.42 8.64
CA LEU A 246 5.95 -10.60 9.51
C LEU A 246 5.18 -10.25 10.80
N GLY A 247 4.51 -11.25 11.39
CA GLY A 247 3.64 -11.04 12.56
C GLY A 247 4.33 -10.46 13.82
N GLY A 248 5.66 -10.52 13.90
CA GLY A 248 6.46 -9.93 14.98
C GLY A 248 7.05 -8.55 14.68
N GLN A 249 6.85 -8.02 13.47
CA GLN A 249 7.36 -6.70 13.07
C GLN A 249 6.32 -5.60 13.32
N GLY A 250 6.81 -4.41 13.65
CA GLY A 250 6.03 -3.19 13.79
C GLY A 250 5.65 -2.61 12.43
N LYS A 251 4.60 -1.80 12.40
CA LYS A 251 4.15 -1.10 11.19
C LYS A 251 5.23 -0.16 10.65
N GLY A 252 6.08 0.35 11.53
CA GLY A 252 7.22 1.19 11.20
C GLY A 252 8.44 0.44 10.66
N ALA A 253 8.34 -0.87 10.42
CA ALA A 253 9.43 -1.64 9.82
C ALA A 253 9.72 -1.14 8.41
N TRP A 254 10.99 -1.15 8.05
CA TRP A 254 11.44 -0.67 6.74
C TRP A 254 10.84 -1.50 5.59
N GLN A 255 10.26 -0.81 4.60
CA GLN A 255 9.49 -1.40 3.50
C GLN A 255 9.81 -0.78 2.14
N ASN A 256 10.96 -0.10 2.00
CA ASN A 256 11.33 0.60 0.77
C ASN A 256 11.94 -0.36 -0.27
N TRP A 257 11.11 -1.27 -0.78
CA TRP A 257 11.51 -2.32 -1.71
C TRP A 257 11.63 -1.82 -3.15
N SER A 258 12.60 -2.36 -3.89
CA SER A 258 12.55 -2.37 -5.36
C SER A 258 11.89 -3.65 -5.85
N TYR A 259 11.31 -3.61 -7.05
CA TYR A 259 10.57 -4.74 -7.63
C TYR A 259 11.16 -5.16 -8.97
N GLN A 260 11.02 -6.45 -9.25
CA GLN A 260 11.27 -7.04 -10.54
C GLN A 260 10.04 -7.83 -11.02
N LEU A 261 9.80 -7.79 -12.32
CA LEU A 261 8.68 -8.43 -12.99
C LEU A 261 9.23 -9.47 -13.98
N SER A 262 8.84 -10.72 -13.80
CA SER A 262 9.06 -11.80 -14.75
C SER A 262 7.86 -11.87 -15.71
N LEU A 263 8.15 -11.89 -17.01
CA LEU A 263 7.20 -12.02 -18.10
C LEU A 263 7.58 -13.27 -18.90
N TYR A 264 6.70 -14.26 -18.94
CA TYR A 264 6.86 -15.46 -19.75
C TYR A 264 5.89 -15.43 -20.92
N ASP A 265 6.42 -15.39 -22.14
CA ASP A 265 5.69 -15.53 -23.38
C ASP A 265 5.47 -17.01 -23.69
N THR A 266 4.21 -17.45 -23.74
CA THR A 266 3.89 -18.86 -24.04
C THR A 266 3.92 -19.20 -25.53
N GLY A 267 3.90 -18.20 -26.42
CA GLY A 267 3.99 -18.39 -27.86
C GLY A 267 5.42 -18.73 -28.27
N ASP A 268 6.36 -17.89 -27.85
CA ASP A 268 7.78 -18.04 -28.20
C ASP A 268 8.60 -18.80 -27.14
N ASN A 269 8.00 -19.13 -26.00
CA ASN A 269 8.68 -19.72 -24.83
C ASN A 269 9.86 -18.87 -24.33
N ILE A 270 9.73 -17.55 -24.39
CA ILE A 270 10.76 -16.59 -23.97
C ILE A 270 10.38 -16.01 -22.61
N SER A 271 11.31 -16.04 -21.66
CA SER A 271 11.19 -15.34 -20.39
C SER A 271 12.01 -14.05 -20.39
N GLN A 272 11.41 -12.95 -19.98
CA GLN A 272 12.06 -11.68 -19.75
C GLN A 272 11.92 -11.28 -18.28
N GLU A 273 12.99 -10.72 -17.71
CA GLU A 273 12.94 -10.07 -16.39
C GLU A 273 13.15 -8.57 -16.54
N ILE A 274 12.28 -7.79 -15.91
CA ILE A 274 12.35 -6.34 -15.83
C ILE A 274 12.66 -5.98 -14.39
N ARG A 275 13.68 -5.16 -14.15
CA ARG A 275 14.15 -4.78 -12.80
C ARG A 275 14.08 -3.27 -12.59
N ASN A 276 14.42 -2.82 -11.39
CA ASN A 276 14.47 -1.40 -10.98
C ASN A 276 13.09 -0.71 -11.02
N ILE A 277 12.04 -1.42 -10.62
CA ILE A 277 10.70 -0.85 -10.48
C ILE A 277 10.54 -0.36 -9.04
N ASN A 278 10.35 0.94 -8.83
CA ASN A 278 10.26 1.54 -7.49
C ASN A 278 8.82 1.78 -7.01
N THR A 279 7.83 1.31 -7.77
CA THR A 279 6.40 1.44 -7.46
C THR A 279 5.74 0.06 -7.53
N THR A 280 4.49 -0.04 -7.08
CA THR A 280 3.72 -1.29 -7.13
C THR A 280 2.94 -1.47 -8.44
N SER A 281 3.40 -0.82 -9.51
CA SER A 281 2.77 -0.87 -10.82
C SER A 281 3.79 -0.70 -11.93
N PHE A 282 3.59 -1.36 -13.06
CA PHE A 282 4.48 -1.22 -14.21
C PHE A 282 3.74 -1.44 -15.53
N VAL A 283 4.11 -0.70 -16.57
CA VAL A 283 3.54 -0.85 -17.92
C VAL A 283 4.56 -1.57 -18.79
N VAL A 284 4.18 -2.76 -19.25
CA VAL A 284 4.98 -3.57 -20.18
C VAL A 284 4.55 -3.23 -21.60
N HIS A 285 5.53 -2.94 -22.46
CA HIS A 285 5.32 -2.60 -23.87
C HIS A 285 5.85 -3.69 -24.80
N ASN A 286 5.53 -3.60 -26.09
CA ASN A 286 6.01 -4.48 -27.16
C ASN A 286 5.61 -5.96 -27.00
N LEU A 287 4.41 -6.21 -26.45
CA LEU A 287 3.86 -7.56 -26.38
C LEU A 287 3.31 -8.01 -27.74
N GLN A 288 3.34 -9.31 -28.00
CA GLN A 288 2.73 -9.88 -29.19
C GLN A 288 1.20 -9.92 -29.04
N PRO A 289 0.44 -9.57 -30.09
CA PRO A 289 -1.00 -9.69 -30.10
C PRO A 289 -1.48 -11.14 -29.98
N ALA A 290 -2.70 -11.35 -29.48
CA ALA A 290 -3.34 -12.67 -29.34
C ALA A 290 -2.50 -13.75 -28.62
N THR A 291 -1.55 -13.33 -27.77
CA THR A 291 -0.55 -14.20 -27.14
C THR A 291 -0.79 -14.27 -25.64
N VAL A 292 -0.59 -15.46 -25.05
CA VAL A 292 -0.77 -15.67 -23.62
C VAL A 292 0.55 -15.41 -22.90
N TYR A 293 0.49 -14.57 -21.87
CA TYR A 293 1.61 -14.22 -21.00
C TYR A 293 1.35 -14.69 -19.57
N ILE A 294 2.41 -15.14 -18.91
CA ILE A 294 2.42 -15.45 -17.46
C ILE A 294 3.34 -14.43 -16.78
N LEU A 295 2.79 -13.67 -15.84
CA LEU A 295 3.50 -12.61 -15.12
C LEU A 295 3.70 -12.99 -13.65
N ARG A 296 4.86 -12.64 -13.08
CA ARG A 296 5.15 -12.77 -11.65
C ARG A 296 5.95 -11.56 -11.18
N ALA A 297 5.69 -11.08 -9.97
CA ALA A 297 6.43 -9.96 -9.37
C ALA A 297 7.21 -10.45 -8.14
N ALA A 298 8.42 -9.93 -7.93
CA ALA A 298 9.21 -10.16 -6.72
C ALA A 298 9.76 -8.82 -6.21
N ALA A 299 9.81 -8.68 -4.89
CA ALA A 299 10.50 -7.57 -4.24
C ALA A 299 11.96 -7.95 -3.97
N TYR A 300 12.87 -6.98 -3.97
CA TYR A 300 14.28 -7.19 -3.68
C TYR A 300 14.93 -5.96 -3.04
N THR A 301 16.08 -6.19 -2.40
CA THR A 301 17.00 -5.18 -1.89
C THR A 301 18.42 -5.48 -2.36
N SER A 302 19.39 -4.67 -1.93
CA SER A 302 20.81 -4.96 -2.13
C SER A 302 21.27 -6.26 -1.45
N ALA A 303 20.56 -6.72 -0.42
CA ALA A 303 20.88 -7.95 0.29
C ALA A 303 20.36 -9.22 -0.41
N GLY A 304 19.31 -9.11 -1.24
CA GLY A 304 18.76 -10.26 -1.94
C GLY A 304 17.37 -10.06 -2.51
N VAL A 305 16.89 -11.10 -3.20
CA VAL A 305 15.59 -11.16 -3.87
C VAL A 305 14.65 -12.02 -3.05
N GLY A 306 13.45 -11.51 -2.78
CA GLY A 306 12.38 -12.24 -2.11
C GLY A 306 11.64 -13.22 -3.04
N PRO A 307 10.66 -13.97 -2.51
CA PRO A 307 9.92 -14.92 -3.32
C PRO A 307 9.01 -14.24 -4.36
N TRP A 308 8.77 -14.96 -5.46
CA TRP A 308 7.85 -14.53 -6.52
C TRP A 308 6.40 -14.62 -6.09
N SER A 309 5.59 -13.68 -6.54
CA SER A 309 4.13 -13.69 -6.43
C SER A 309 3.52 -14.94 -7.09
N ALA A 310 2.24 -15.17 -6.76
CA ALA A 310 1.41 -16.05 -7.57
C ALA A 310 1.40 -15.58 -9.04
N PRO A 311 1.38 -16.50 -10.01
CA PRO A 311 1.38 -16.14 -11.42
C PRO A 311 0.05 -15.54 -11.83
N PHE A 312 0.11 -14.43 -12.55
CA PHE A 312 -1.03 -13.89 -13.29
C PHE A 312 -0.96 -14.36 -14.75
N ARG A 313 -2.02 -14.98 -15.26
CA ARG A 313 -2.10 -15.45 -16.66
C ARG A 313 -3.10 -14.61 -17.43
N GLY A 314 -2.64 -13.92 -18.47
CA GLY A 314 -3.46 -13.07 -19.32
C GLY A 314 -3.20 -13.30 -20.81
N LYS A 315 -4.16 -12.98 -21.67
CA LYS A 315 -4.01 -13.02 -23.13
C LYS A 315 -4.13 -11.60 -23.69
N THR A 316 -3.18 -11.19 -24.52
CA THR A 316 -3.26 -9.91 -25.23
C THR A 316 -4.38 -9.93 -26.27
N LEU A 317 -4.92 -8.75 -26.57
CA LEU A 317 -5.98 -8.61 -27.56
C LEU A 317 -5.45 -8.92 -28.98
N SER A 318 -6.34 -9.39 -29.85
CA SER A 318 -6.01 -9.64 -31.26
C SER A 318 -5.67 -8.34 -31.99
N ALA A 319 -4.78 -8.41 -32.98
CA ALA A 319 -4.42 -7.26 -33.83
C ALA A 319 -5.47 -6.93 -34.92
N GLY A 320 -6.61 -7.63 -34.95
CA GLY A 320 -7.55 -7.57 -36.05
C GLY A 320 -8.26 -6.22 -36.20
N GLY A 321 -8.00 -5.54 -37.33
CA GLY A 321 -8.86 -4.56 -38.01
C GLY A 321 -9.06 -3.19 -37.36
N SER A 322 -9.44 -3.13 -36.08
CA SER A 322 -9.69 -1.87 -35.36
C SER A 322 -9.06 -1.96 -33.97
N LYS A 323 -8.31 -0.93 -33.58
CA LYS A 323 -7.78 -0.84 -32.21
C LYS A 323 -8.99 -0.78 -31.28
N ALA A 324 -9.16 -1.78 -30.41
CA ALA A 324 -10.18 -1.76 -29.40
C ALA A 324 -10.02 -0.49 -28.56
N THR A 325 -11.10 0.24 -28.32
CA THR A 325 -11.12 1.45 -27.51
C THR A 325 -12.22 1.36 -26.47
N ILE A 326 -12.02 2.07 -25.36
CA ILE A 326 -13.02 2.25 -24.32
C ILE A 326 -13.45 3.71 -24.37
N LEU A 327 -14.75 3.93 -24.56
CA LEU A 327 -15.38 5.24 -24.45
C LEU A 327 -16.02 5.37 -23.07
N TRP A 328 -15.85 6.52 -22.44
CA TRP A 328 -16.42 6.82 -21.13
C TRP A 328 -16.66 8.31 -20.98
N SER A 329 -17.73 8.69 -20.29
CA SER A 329 -18.02 10.09 -19.99
C SER A 329 -17.36 10.52 -18.68
N GLY A 330 -16.85 11.75 -18.64
CA GLY A 330 -16.34 12.41 -17.45
C GLY A 330 -16.68 13.90 -17.44
N ALA A 331 -16.12 14.65 -16.49
CA ALA A 331 -16.36 16.09 -16.36
C ALA A 331 -15.91 16.89 -17.60
N GLU A 332 -14.87 16.43 -18.29
CA GLU A 332 -14.31 17.05 -19.50
C GLU A 332 -15.07 16.66 -20.79
N GLY A 333 -16.08 15.80 -20.69
CA GLY A 333 -16.94 15.40 -21.80
C GLY A 333 -16.83 13.91 -22.10
N LEU A 334 -16.64 13.55 -23.38
CA LEU A 334 -16.47 12.16 -23.82
C LEU A 334 -14.99 11.85 -23.99
N LEU A 335 -14.49 10.89 -23.21
CA LEU A 335 -13.11 10.43 -23.23
C LEU A 335 -13.00 9.11 -23.99
N MET A 336 -11.90 8.93 -24.70
CA MET A 336 -11.52 7.69 -25.35
C MET A 336 -10.18 7.22 -24.82
N SER A 337 -10.07 5.93 -24.54
CA SER A 337 -8.82 5.31 -24.12
C SER A 337 -8.59 3.98 -24.81
N ASP A 338 -7.33 3.53 -24.81
CA ASP A 338 -7.04 2.13 -25.10
C ASP A 338 -7.55 1.23 -23.95
N PRO A 339 -7.67 -0.09 -24.13
CA PRO A 339 -8.25 -0.97 -23.13
C PRO A 339 -7.44 -1.03 -21.82
N THR A 340 -6.16 -0.60 -21.85
CA THR A 340 -5.32 -0.52 -20.65
C THR A 340 -5.43 0.81 -19.90
N GLY A 341 -6.16 1.79 -20.45
CA GLY A 341 -6.34 3.13 -19.87
C GLY A 341 -5.06 3.98 -19.86
N ASN A 342 -4.08 3.66 -20.71
CA ASN A 342 -2.78 4.32 -20.74
C ASN A 342 -2.76 5.54 -21.68
N THR A 343 -3.56 5.52 -22.74
CA THR A 343 -3.67 6.62 -23.71
C THR A 343 -5.07 7.20 -23.70
N VAL A 344 -5.35 8.04 -22.71
CA VAL A 344 -6.63 8.76 -22.59
C VAL A 344 -6.56 10.05 -23.41
N HIS A 345 -7.60 10.32 -24.19
CA HIS A 345 -7.76 11.57 -24.91
C HIS A 345 -9.24 11.97 -24.98
N THR A 346 -9.49 13.28 -24.96
CA THR A 346 -10.83 13.84 -25.07
C THR A 346 -11.30 13.78 -26.52
N LEU A 347 -12.39 13.06 -26.75
CA LEU A 347 -13.02 12.90 -28.07
C LEU A 347 -14.03 14.02 -28.34
N ILE A 348 -14.82 14.37 -27.33
CA ILE A 348 -15.78 15.47 -27.37
C ILE A 348 -15.60 16.28 -26.09
N ASP A 349 -15.27 17.55 -26.24
CA ASP A 349 -15.16 18.46 -25.12
C ASP A 349 -16.56 18.89 -24.63
N THR A 350 -16.74 19.05 -23.32
CA THR A 350 -18.00 19.52 -22.72
C THR A 350 -18.49 20.84 -23.34
N GLU A 351 -17.59 21.74 -23.76
CA GLU A 351 -17.94 22.98 -24.44
C GLU A 351 -18.65 22.77 -25.78
N SER A 352 -18.29 21.70 -26.50
CA SER A 352 -18.93 21.34 -27.77
C SER A 352 -20.36 20.85 -27.59
N LEU A 353 -20.74 20.51 -26.36
CA LEU A 353 -22.08 20.05 -26.00
C LEU A 353 -22.92 21.14 -25.31
N LYS A 354 -22.40 22.35 -25.11
CA LYS A 354 -23.16 23.47 -24.51
C LYS A 354 -24.37 23.82 -25.38
N ASP A 355 -25.55 23.88 -24.76
CA ASP A 355 -26.80 24.37 -25.39
C ASP A 355 -27.40 25.49 -24.50
N ILE A 356 -28.58 25.99 -24.84
CA ILE A 356 -29.34 27.00 -24.08
C ILE A 356 -29.57 26.63 -22.61
N HIS A 357 -29.47 25.33 -22.28
CA HIS A 357 -29.61 24.80 -20.93
C HIS A 357 -28.28 24.70 -20.15
N GLY A 358 -27.19 25.25 -20.71
CA GLY A 358 -25.86 25.24 -20.10
C GLY A 358 -25.02 24.03 -20.51
N GLU A 359 -24.04 23.70 -19.67
CA GLU A 359 -23.16 22.55 -19.86
C GLU A 359 -23.96 21.25 -19.78
N GLN A 360 -23.75 20.39 -20.77
CA GLN A 360 -24.46 19.12 -20.89
C GLN A 360 -23.54 17.98 -20.47
N HIS A 361 -24.07 17.06 -19.68
CA HIS A 361 -23.38 15.85 -19.26
C HIS A 361 -23.99 14.65 -19.98
N ILE A 362 -23.15 13.75 -20.48
CA ILE A 362 -23.58 12.56 -21.21
C ILE A 362 -24.04 11.51 -20.19
N SER A 363 -25.29 11.06 -20.30
CA SER A 363 -25.89 10.05 -19.43
C SER A 363 -25.95 8.66 -20.05
N ASP A 364 -25.95 8.55 -21.38
CA ASP A 364 -25.97 7.27 -22.10
C ASP A 364 -25.28 7.40 -23.46
N ILE A 365 -24.66 6.31 -23.94
CA ILE A 365 -23.87 6.28 -25.18
C ILE A 365 -24.12 4.97 -25.92
N THR A 366 -24.40 5.07 -27.20
CA THR A 366 -24.42 3.92 -28.12
C THR A 366 -23.79 4.30 -29.46
N TRP A 367 -23.53 3.33 -30.34
CA TRP A 367 -22.85 3.61 -31.60
C TRP A 367 -23.33 2.71 -32.74
N TYR A 368 -23.14 3.20 -33.95
CA TYR A 368 -23.27 2.45 -35.18
C TYR A 368 -22.22 2.93 -36.18
N LYS A 369 -21.28 2.04 -36.52
CA LYS A 369 -20.12 2.37 -37.37
C LYS A 369 -19.35 3.57 -36.79
N ASP A 370 -19.23 4.65 -37.56
CA ASP A 370 -18.54 5.88 -37.19
C ASP A 370 -19.45 6.93 -36.53
N GLN A 371 -20.69 6.55 -36.17
CA GLN A 371 -21.65 7.44 -35.51
C GLN A 371 -21.84 7.02 -34.04
N LEU A 372 -21.58 7.95 -33.13
CA LEU A 372 -21.96 7.83 -31.72
C LEU A 372 -23.30 8.54 -31.50
N PHE A 373 -24.16 7.98 -30.68
CA PHE A 373 -25.40 8.59 -30.21
C PHE A 373 -25.28 8.79 -28.70
N LEU A 374 -25.49 10.03 -28.26
CA LEU A 374 -25.23 10.49 -26.91
C LEU A 374 -26.54 11.04 -26.33
N VAL A 375 -26.96 10.52 -25.20
CA VAL A 375 -28.06 11.12 -24.41
C VAL A 375 -27.43 12.06 -23.38
N THR A 376 -28.00 13.24 -23.22
CA THR A 376 -27.55 14.22 -22.22
C THR A 376 -28.54 14.37 -21.07
N ASN A 377 -28.08 15.00 -19.98
CA ASN A 377 -28.91 15.38 -18.84
C ASN A 377 -30.12 16.27 -19.18
N SER A 378 -30.09 17.04 -20.28
CA SER A 378 -31.28 17.74 -20.82
C SER A 378 -32.27 16.81 -21.54
N SER A 379 -32.07 15.50 -21.47
CA SER A 379 -32.91 14.49 -22.12
C SER A 379 -32.98 14.64 -23.66
N SER A 380 -31.92 15.19 -24.25
CA SER A 380 -31.74 15.37 -25.69
C SER A 380 -30.76 14.32 -26.25
N ILE A 381 -30.90 14.01 -27.55
CA ILE A 381 -29.95 13.13 -28.25
C ILE A 381 -29.05 13.96 -29.17
N TYR A 382 -27.74 13.73 -29.06
CA TYR A 382 -26.74 14.20 -29.99
C TYR A 382 -26.18 13.02 -30.76
N TYR A 383 -25.81 13.21 -32.02
CA TYR A 383 -24.97 12.28 -32.74
C TYR A 383 -23.61 12.91 -33.05
N TYR A 384 -22.55 12.13 -32.94
CA TYR A 384 -21.18 12.53 -33.21
C TYR A 384 -20.59 11.63 -34.29
N ASN A 385 -20.08 12.24 -35.35
CA ASN A 385 -19.39 11.53 -36.42
C ASN A 385 -17.89 11.45 -36.09
N LEU A 386 -17.37 10.25 -35.86
CA LEU A 386 -15.96 9.97 -35.55
C LEU A 386 -15.01 10.40 -36.68
N THR A 387 -15.47 10.33 -37.95
CA THR A 387 -14.68 10.67 -39.14
C THR A 387 -14.62 12.18 -39.34
N GLU A 388 -15.77 12.86 -39.28
CA GLU A 388 -15.89 14.31 -39.52
C GLU A 388 -15.57 15.15 -38.27
N LYS A 389 -15.54 14.50 -37.08
CA LYS A 389 -15.38 15.13 -35.77
C LYS A 389 -16.40 16.24 -35.52
N ARG A 390 -17.65 16.01 -35.93
CA ARG A 390 -18.77 16.95 -35.78
C ARG A 390 -19.84 16.36 -34.89
N VAL A 391 -20.35 17.21 -34.00
CA VAL A 391 -21.50 16.93 -33.15
C VAL A 391 -22.74 17.64 -33.71
N SER A 392 -23.90 17.00 -33.64
CA SER A 392 -25.17 17.58 -34.05
C SER A 392 -26.31 17.02 -33.23
N ARG A 393 -27.28 17.86 -32.89
CA ARG A 393 -28.48 17.45 -32.13
C ARG A 393 -29.51 16.81 -33.07
N ILE A 394 -30.09 15.69 -32.66
CA ILE A 394 -31.29 15.13 -33.31
C ILE A 394 -32.49 15.95 -32.84
N ARG A 395 -33.18 16.60 -33.78
CA ARG A 395 -34.35 17.44 -33.49
C ARG A 395 -35.60 16.58 -33.36
N ASP A 396 -36.62 17.14 -32.72
CA ASP A 396 -37.96 16.54 -32.58
C ASP A 396 -37.99 15.24 -31.76
N ILE A 397 -36.99 15.04 -30.89
CA ILE A 397 -36.98 13.99 -29.87
C ILE A 397 -36.63 14.64 -28.53
N ASP A 398 -37.57 14.58 -27.59
CA ASP A 398 -37.42 15.13 -26.25
C ASP A 398 -37.75 14.09 -25.19
N SER A 399 -37.30 14.34 -23.96
CA SER A 399 -37.53 13.47 -22.80
C SER A 399 -36.96 12.06 -23.00
N VAL A 400 -35.74 11.95 -23.49
CA VAL A 400 -35.02 10.68 -23.64
C VAL A 400 -34.32 10.28 -22.35
N GLY A 401 -34.56 9.05 -21.89
CA GLY A 401 -33.88 8.48 -20.71
C GLY A 401 -32.64 7.66 -21.07
N SER A 402 -32.78 6.71 -21.99
CA SER A 402 -31.73 5.81 -22.47
C SER A 402 -31.95 5.47 -23.94
N ILE A 403 -30.90 5.04 -24.62
CA ILE A 403 -30.85 4.80 -26.06
C ILE A 403 -30.18 3.47 -26.40
N ALA A 404 -30.64 2.82 -27.46
CA ALA A 404 -30.03 1.61 -27.99
C ALA A 404 -30.14 1.55 -29.52
N VAL A 405 -29.19 0.89 -30.18
CA VAL A 405 -29.19 0.74 -31.64
C VAL A 405 -29.41 -0.71 -32.04
N ASP A 406 -30.36 -0.92 -32.95
CA ASP A 406 -30.45 -2.10 -33.79
C ASP A 406 -29.57 -1.89 -35.03
N TRP A 407 -28.34 -2.42 -35.01
CA TRP A 407 -27.38 -2.23 -36.10
C TRP A 407 -27.73 -3.05 -37.36
N ILE A 408 -28.62 -4.05 -37.27
CA ILE A 408 -29.07 -4.84 -38.41
C ILE A 408 -30.25 -4.15 -39.08
N GLY A 409 -31.28 -3.80 -38.29
CA GLY A 409 -32.47 -3.09 -38.75
C GLY A 409 -32.23 -1.60 -39.02
N LYS A 410 -31.08 -1.06 -38.58
CA LYS A 410 -30.70 0.37 -38.68
C LYS A 410 -31.75 1.27 -38.02
N LYS A 411 -32.14 0.89 -36.81
CA LYS A 411 -33.15 1.59 -36.00
C LYS A 411 -32.57 2.01 -34.67
N LEU A 412 -33.03 3.17 -34.22
CA LEU A 412 -32.76 3.71 -32.89
C LEU A 412 -33.95 3.40 -31.99
N TYR A 413 -33.69 2.93 -30.77
CA TYR A 413 -34.68 2.75 -29.73
C TYR A 413 -34.33 3.68 -28.58
N TRP A 414 -35.32 4.37 -28.04
CA TRP A 414 -35.11 5.23 -26.87
C TRP A 414 -36.28 5.14 -25.89
N SER A 415 -35.97 5.28 -24.61
CA SER A 415 -36.99 5.35 -23.57
C SER A 415 -37.48 6.79 -23.43
N ASN A 416 -38.79 6.95 -23.28
CA ASN A 416 -39.40 8.23 -22.98
C ASN A 416 -40.05 8.19 -21.59
N PRO A 417 -39.38 8.69 -20.53
CA PRO A 417 -39.93 8.67 -19.17
C PRO A 417 -41.20 9.49 -19.01
N LYS A 418 -41.36 10.59 -19.77
CA LYS A 418 -42.57 11.45 -19.70
C LYS A 418 -43.79 10.74 -20.27
N GLN A 419 -43.63 9.99 -21.35
CA GLN A 419 -44.71 9.23 -21.98
C GLN A 419 -44.82 7.78 -21.47
N GLN A 420 -43.87 7.33 -20.64
CA GLN A 420 -43.77 5.97 -20.10
C GLN A 420 -43.81 4.89 -21.18
N LEU A 421 -43.06 5.09 -22.25
CA LEU A 421 -43.00 4.17 -23.39
C LEU A 421 -41.60 4.08 -23.98
N ILE A 422 -41.39 3.06 -24.80
CA ILE A 422 -40.20 2.91 -25.63
C ILE A 422 -40.59 3.27 -27.06
N THR A 423 -39.85 4.17 -27.70
CA THR A 423 -40.07 4.57 -29.09
C THR A 423 -38.94 4.07 -29.96
N ARG A 424 -39.28 3.68 -31.19
CA ARG A 424 -38.34 3.33 -32.24
C ARG A 424 -38.35 4.37 -33.34
N GLY A 425 -37.23 4.62 -33.99
CA GLY A 425 -37.11 5.47 -35.17
C GLY A 425 -35.95 5.08 -36.07
N ASN A 426 -35.79 5.78 -37.19
CA ASN A 426 -34.57 5.72 -38.00
C ASN A 426 -33.38 6.27 -37.19
N LEU A 427 -32.14 5.96 -37.61
CA LEU A 427 -30.92 6.47 -36.96
C LEU A 427 -30.84 8.00 -36.91
N ASN A 428 -31.53 8.71 -37.82
CA ASN A 428 -31.63 10.17 -37.81
C ASN A 428 -32.82 10.71 -36.98
N GLY A 429 -33.54 9.86 -36.26
CA GLY A 429 -34.69 10.22 -35.43
C GLY A 429 -36.05 10.32 -36.15
N THR A 430 -36.09 10.13 -37.48
CA THR A 430 -37.34 10.18 -38.26
C THR A 430 -38.14 8.87 -38.16
N GLN A 431 -39.40 8.87 -38.62
CA GLN A 431 -40.31 7.71 -38.58
C GLN A 431 -40.46 7.13 -37.17
N GLN A 432 -40.80 7.99 -36.21
CA GLN A 432 -40.99 7.61 -34.82
C GLN A 432 -42.24 6.73 -34.67
N GLU A 433 -42.08 5.58 -34.04
CA GLU A 433 -43.11 4.58 -33.79
C GLU A 433 -43.04 4.15 -32.31
N PRO A 434 -44.01 4.55 -31.46
CA PRO A 434 -44.11 4.06 -30.10
C PRO A 434 -44.37 2.55 -30.09
N LEU A 435 -43.56 1.79 -29.36
CA LEU A 435 -43.82 0.37 -29.16
C LEU A 435 -45.01 0.19 -28.20
N PRO A 436 -45.80 -0.89 -28.34
CA PRO A 436 -46.93 -1.19 -27.46
C PRO A 436 -46.46 -1.72 -26.08
N ILE A 437 -45.53 -1.00 -25.43
CA ILE A 437 -44.94 -1.31 -24.13
C ILE A 437 -45.11 -0.09 -23.23
N LEU A 438 -46.00 -0.17 -22.24
CA LEU A 438 -46.12 0.84 -21.18
C LEU A 438 -45.13 0.50 -20.05
N THR A 439 -44.07 1.30 -19.93
CA THR A 439 -43.00 1.07 -18.97
C THR A 439 -42.16 2.32 -18.71
N VAL A 440 -41.57 2.41 -17.52
CA VAL A 440 -40.56 3.43 -17.21
C VAL A 440 -39.18 2.77 -17.37
N ALA A 441 -38.73 2.66 -18.62
CA ALA A 441 -37.44 2.07 -18.93
C ALA A 441 -36.30 3.02 -18.56
N LYS A 442 -35.43 2.57 -17.66
CA LYS A 442 -34.23 3.30 -17.20
C LYS A 442 -33.05 3.11 -18.14
N GLU A 443 -32.76 1.87 -18.50
CA GLU A 443 -31.70 1.50 -19.44
C GLU A 443 -32.26 0.59 -20.53
N LEU A 444 -31.79 0.75 -21.75
CA LEU A 444 -32.16 -0.06 -22.91
C LEU A 444 -30.95 -0.79 -23.50
N ASN A 445 -31.15 -2.02 -23.95
CA ASN A 445 -30.19 -2.73 -24.78
C ASN A 445 -30.91 -3.54 -25.85
N VAL A 446 -30.30 -3.65 -27.03
CA VAL A 446 -30.87 -4.36 -28.19
C VAL A 446 -29.99 -5.53 -28.57
N ASP A 447 -30.59 -6.70 -28.68
CA ASP A 447 -30.03 -7.86 -29.35
C ASP A 447 -30.58 -7.90 -30.79
N ALA A 448 -29.83 -7.28 -31.71
CA ALA A 448 -30.22 -7.17 -33.10
C ALA A 448 -30.27 -8.55 -33.80
N LEU A 449 -29.41 -9.49 -33.41
CA LEU A 449 -29.30 -10.81 -34.05
C LEU A 449 -30.52 -11.68 -33.76
N HIS A 450 -30.96 -11.71 -32.50
CA HIS A 450 -32.11 -12.51 -32.08
C HIS A 450 -33.43 -11.73 -32.13
N GLY A 451 -33.37 -10.42 -32.36
CA GLY A 451 -34.56 -9.59 -32.53
C GLY A 451 -35.28 -9.28 -31.22
N TYR A 452 -34.52 -9.03 -30.14
CA TYR A 452 -35.04 -8.67 -28.82
C TYR A 452 -34.57 -7.29 -28.36
N ILE A 453 -35.41 -6.62 -27.60
CA ILE A 453 -35.06 -5.45 -26.78
C ILE A 453 -35.20 -5.80 -25.31
N TYR A 454 -34.23 -5.38 -24.51
CA TYR A 454 -34.16 -5.56 -23.07
C TYR A 454 -34.17 -4.20 -22.38
N TRP A 455 -34.84 -4.10 -21.24
CA TRP A 455 -34.83 -2.87 -20.45
C TRP A 455 -34.95 -3.13 -18.96
N SER A 456 -34.44 -2.19 -18.16
CA SER A 456 -34.58 -2.17 -16.71
C SER A 456 -35.66 -1.18 -16.27
N THR A 457 -36.48 -1.54 -15.28
CA THR A 457 -37.56 -0.69 -14.74
C THR A 457 -37.27 -0.17 -13.32
N GLY A 458 -36.09 -0.51 -12.78
CA GLY A 458 -35.73 -0.30 -11.37
C GLY A 458 -36.13 -1.46 -10.44
N HIS A 459 -37.10 -2.29 -10.84
CA HIS A 459 -37.56 -3.46 -10.07
C HIS A 459 -37.58 -4.75 -10.89
N ALA A 460 -37.29 -4.69 -12.17
CA ALA A 460 -37.17 -5.85 -13.03
C ALA A 460 -36.28 -5.57 -14.23
N VAL A 461 -35.77 -6.65 -14.82
CA VAL A 461 -35.28 -6.69 -16.19
C VAL A 461 -36.33 -7.39 -17.03
N GLU A 462 -36.77 -6.72 -18.09
CA GLU A 462 -37.81 -7.19 -18.99
C GLU A 462 -37.29 -7.24 -20.42
N CYS A 463 -37.96 -8.04 -21.25
CA CYS A 463 -37.65 -8.14 -22.66
C CYS A 463 -38.93 -8.25 -23.51
N ALA A 464 -38.80 -7.90 -24.78
CA ALA A 464 -39.82 -8.08 -25.81
C ALA A 464 -39.14 -8.27 -27.16
N HIS A 465 -39.89 -8.69 -28.18
CA HIS A 465 -39.41 -8.57 -29.54
C HIS A 465 -39.20 -7.11 -29.94
N LEU A 466 -38.39 -6.85 -30.96
CA LEU A 466 -38.14 -5.50 -31.49
C LEU A 466 -39.39 -4.73 -31.98
N ASN A 467 -40.53 -5.41 -32.17
CA ASN A 467 -41.83 -4.80 -32.45
C ASN A 467 -42.67 -4.52 -31.19
N GLY A 468 -42.10 -4.75 -30.01
CA GLY A 468 -42.72 -4.61 -28.70
C GLY A 468 -43.72 -5.70 -28.29
N LYS A 469 -43.89 -6.76 -29.09
CA LYS A 469 -44.77 -7.89 -28.77
C LYS A 469 -44.05 -8.95 -27.94
N GLN A 470 -44.84 -9.85 -27.35
CA GLN A 470 -44.37 -10.95 -26.49
C GLN A 470 -43.48 -10.47 -25.34
N ARG A 471 -43.95 -9.44 -24.62
CA ARG A 471 -43.30 -8.96 -23.41
C ARG A 471 -43.16 -10.09 -22.39
N LYS A 472 -41.97 -10.23 -21.82
CA LYS A 472 -41.63 -11.20 -20.78
C LYS A 472 -40.76 -10.55 -19.73
N THR A 473 -41.00 -10.86 -18.46
CA THR A 473 -40.07 -10.52 -17.37
C THR A 473 -38.94 -11.53 -17.36
N TYR A 474 -37.70 -11.06 -17.54
CA TYR A 474 -36.51 -11.90 -17.52
C TYR A 474 -36.02 -12.13 -16.09
N TYR A 475 -36.02 -11.07 -15.28
CA TYR A 475 -35.64 -11.14 -13.87
C TYR A 475 -36.49 -10.16 -13.04
N PRO A 476 -37.31 -10.65 -12.09
CA PRO A 476 -37.96 -9.80 -11.09
C PRO A 476 -36.99 -9.53 -9.92
N ALA A 477 -36.87 -8.28 -9.47
CA ALA A 477 -36.26 -7.99 -8.18
C ALA A 477 -37.31 -8.16 -7.08
N GLU A 478 -36.99 -8.89 -6.01
CA GLU A 478 -37.87 -9.01 -4.86
C GLU A 478 -38.06 -7.63 -4.20
N LEU A 479 -39.30 -7.18 -4.10
CA LEU A 479 -39.64 -6.00 -3.31
C LEU A 479 -39.41 -6.34 -1.84
N PHE A 480 -38.32 -5.85 -1.26
CA PHE A 480 -38.15 -5.81 0.19
C PHE A 480 -39.22 -4.89 0.78
N SER A 481 -40.39 -5.43 1.10
CA SER A 481 -41.33 -4.76 1.99
C SER A 481 -40.69 -4.78 3.36
N GLY A 482 -40.18 -3.65 3.84
CA GLY A 482 -39.53 -3.50 5.15
C GLY A 482 -40.45 -3.74 6.34
N LYS A 483 -40.98 -4.96 6.47
CA LYS A 483 -41.71 -5.48 7.64
C LYS A 483 -41.18 -6.86 8.00
N GLN A 484 -40.05 -6.87 8.69
CA GLN A 484 -39.80 -7.80 9.80
C GLN A 484 -39.64 -6.86 11.00
N GLY A 485 -40.53 -6.81 11.98
CA GLY A 485 -41.01 -7.89 12.83
C GLY A 485 -40.57 -7.47 14.23
N THR A 486 -41.52 -6.89 14.97
CA THR A 486 -41.37 -6.37 16.34
C THR A 486 -40.84 -7.38 17.33
#